data_AF-A0A3M1FE20-F1
#
_entry.id   AF-A0A3M1FE20-F1
#
_cell.length_a   1.000
_cell.length_b   1.000
_cell.length_c   1.000
_cell.angle_alpha   90.00
_cell.angle_beta   90.00
_cell.angle_gamma   90.00
#
_symmetry.space_group_name_H-M   'P 1'
#
loop_
_entity.id
_entity.type
_entity.pdbx_description
1 polymer ?
#
loop_
_entity_poly.entity_id
_entity_poly.type
_entity_poly.pdbx_seq_one_letter_code
_entity_poly.pdbx_strand_id
1 'polypeptide(L)'
;MIIADILLITVAIIALIFASLVDLRIKEVPDWLNFSLIIVALGIRLIHAIVYSEWQYFYYGLLGLGSMFLLGMSLFYTKQWGGGDTKLLIALGTVFATRPYFIKPGINLPFIFIIVVNLMIIGALYSIVWS
;
A
#
# COMPACT_ATOMS: atom_id res chain seq x y z
N MET A 1 13.99 -12.57 -0.21
CA MET A 1 12.72 -12.03 -0.71
C MET A 1 11.50 -12.56 0.06
N ILE A 2 11.25 -13.88 0.11
CA ILE A 2 10.03 -14.46 0.71
C ILE A 2 9.73 -13.96 2.15
N ILE A 3 10.72 -13.95 3.04
CA ILE A 3 10.54 -13.52 4.43
C ILE A 3 10.15 -12.04 4.51
N ALA A 4 10.82 -11.18 3.74
CA ALA A 4 10.51 -9.75 3.69
C ALA A 4 9.09 -9.50 3.14
N ASP A 5 8.69 -10.23 2.10
CA ASP A 5 7.35 -10.12 1.51
C ASP A 5 6.26 -10.54 2.52
N ILE A 6 6.48 -11.62 3.29
CA ILE A 6 5.56 -12.06 4.35
C ILE A 6 5.44 -11.00 5.44
N LEU A 7 6.57 -10.43 5.89
CA LEU A 7 6.56 -9.37 6.90
C LEU A 7 5.80 -8.13 6.40
N LEU A 8 6.09 -7.67 5.18
CA LEU A 8 5.41 -6.53 4.57
C LEU A 8 3.89 -6.73 4.49
N ILE A 9 3.46 -7.90 4.04
CA ILE A 9 2.02 -8.24 3.96
C ILE A 9 1.38 -8.31 5.34
N THR A 10 2.07 -8.91 6.31
CA THR A 10 1.55 -9.04 7.68
C THR A 10 1.34 -7.66 8.30
N VAL A 11 2.33 -6.77 8.18
CA VAL A 11 2.22 -5.40 8.70
C VAL A 11 1.12 -4.63 7.97
N ALA A 12 0.98 -4.80 6.64
CA ALA A 12 -0.09 -4.14 5.88
C ALA A 12 -1.48 -4.64 6.29
N ILE A 13 -1.67 -5.94 6.50
CA ILE A 13 -2.95 -6.49 6.96
C ILE A 13 -3.29 -5.95 8.36
N ILE A 14 -2.32 -5.94 9.28
CA ILE A 14 -2.53 -5.38 10.63
C ILE A 14 -2.93 -3.90 10.53
N ALA A 15 -2.22 -3.11 9.73
CA ALA A 15 -2.51 -1.70 9.53
C ALA A 15 -3.89 -1.48 8.89
N LEU A 16 -4.28 -2.27 7.90
CA LEU A 16 -5.60 -2.18 7.26
C LEU A 16 -6.74 -2.56 8.20
N ILE A 17 -6.59 -3.62 8.98
CA ILE A 17 -7.58 -4.01 10.00
C ILE A 17 -7.70 -2.88 11.03
N PHE A 18 -6.59 -2.36 11.53
CA PHE A 18 -6.60 -1.28 12.49
C PHE A 18 -7.22 0.00 11.90
N ALA A 19 -6.86 0.38 10.67
CA ALA A 19 -7.45 1.51 9.96
C ALA A 19 -8.97 1.34 9.81
N SER A 20 -9.44 0.17 9.40
CA SER A 20 -10.87 -0.12 9.27
C SER A 20 -11.61 -0.06 10.61
N LEU A 21 -11.04 -0.63 11.68
CA LEU A 21 -11.65 -0.58 13.02
C LEU A 21 -11.73 0.85 13.58
N VAL A 22 -10.69 1.65 13.35
CA VAL A 22 -10.66 3.05 13.81
C VAL A 22 -11.58 3.91 12.96
N ASP A 23 -11.61 3.71 11.65
CA ASP A 23 -12.51 4.42 10.74
C ASP A 23 -13.99 4.17 11.11
N LEU A 24 -14.36 2.92 11.43
CA LEU A 24 -15.72 2.60 11.90
C LEU A 24 -16.09 3.26 13.25
N ARG A 25 -15.10 3.60 14.09
CA ARG A 25 -15.34 4.19 15.43
C ARG A 25 -15.27 5.70 15.43
N ILE A 26 -14.25 6.27 14.80
CA ILE A 26 -13.86 7.67 14.89
C ILE A 26 -14.10 8.41 13.57
N LYS A 27 -14.39 7.69 12.48
CA LYS A 27 -14.58 8.20 11.10
C LYS A 27 -13.34 8.87 10.50
N GLU A 28 -12.18 8.67 11.12
CA GLU A 28 -10.91 9.23 10.67
C GLU A 28 -9.79 8.21 10.87
N VAL A 29 -8.97 8.02 9.84
CA VAL A 29 -7.76 7.19 9.92
C VAL A 29 -6.61 8.04 10.47
N PRO A 30 -5.96 7.63 11.57
CA PRO A 30 -4.92 8.43 12.20
C PRO A 30 -3.65 8.50 11.36
N ASP A 31 -3.09 9.69 11.21
CA ASP A 31 -1.91 9.95 10.38
C ASP A 31 -0.67 9.15 10.81
N TRP A 32 -0.48 8.94 12.12
CA TRP A 32 0.65 8.18 12.64
C TRP A 32 0.66 6.73 12.14
N LEU A 33 -0.50 6.14 11.82
CA LEU A 33 -0.60 4.80 11.26
C LEU A 33 0.00 4.75 9.86
N ASN A 34 -0.32 5.75 9.03
CA ASN A 34 0.20 5.83 7.67
C ASN A 34 1.72 6.06 7.65
N PHE A 35 2.21 7.00 8.47
CA PHE A 35 3.65 7.26 8.57
C PHE A 35 4.42 6.07 9.16
N SER A 36 3.88 5.41 10.20
CA SER A 36 4.51 4.21 10.75
C SER A 36 4.55 3.06 9.73
N LEU A 37 3.49 2.86 8.95
CA LEU A 37 3.47 1.85 7.89
C LEU A 37 4.54 2.12 6.83
N ILE A 38 4.72 3.37 6.39
CA ILE A 38 5.78 3.76 5.45
C ILE A 38 7.17 3.46 6.04
N ILE A 39 7.42 3.91 7.27
CA ILE A 39 8.73 3.75 7.94
C ILE A 39 9.05 2.28 8.12
N VAL A 40 8.10 1.47 8.61
CA VAL A 40 8.30 0.02 8.81
C VAL A 40 8.51 -0.68 7.46
N ALA A 41 7.74 -0.34 6.42
CA ALA A 41 7.90 -0.95 5.11
C ALA A 41 9.26 -0.64 4.48
N LEU A 42 9.71 0.61 4.52
CA LEU A 42 11.05 0.99 4.06
C LEU A 42 12.14 0.35 4.93
N GLY A 43 11.94 0.26 6.24
CA GLY A 43 12.85 -0.41 7.16
C GLY A 43 13.06 -1.89 6.83
N ILE A 44 11.97 -2.64 6.61
CA ILE A 44 12.02 -4.05 6.20
C ILE A 44 12.76 -4.19 4.86
N ARG A 45 12.44 -3.34 3.88
CA ARG A 45 13.10 -3.34 2.56
C ARG A 45 14.59 -2.99 2.66
N LEU A 46 14.95 -2.04 3.53
CA LEU A 46 16.34 -1.63 3.74
C LEU A 46 17.15 -2.74 4.41
N ILE A 47 16.61 -3.35 5.46
CA ILE A 47 17.26 -4.50 6.13
C ILE A 47 17.47 -5.63 5.12
N HIS A 48 16.47 -5.95 4.30
CA HIS A 48 16.59 -6.96 3.25
C HIS A 48 17.67 -6.59 2.23
N ALA A 49 17.69 -5.34 1.76
CA ALA A 49 18.71 -4.85 0.82
C ALA A 49 20.14 -4.95 1.40
N ILE A 50 20.33 -4.66 2.69
CA ILE A 50 21.64 -4.76 3.35
C ILE A 50 22.07 -6.23 3.52
N VAL A 51 21.18 -7.11 3.96
CA VAL A 51 21.51 -8.51 4.25
C VAL A 51 21.82 -9.31 2.98
N TYR A 52 21.10 -9.03 1.89
CA TYR A 52 21.21 -9.78 0.63
C TYR A 52 21.95 -9.01 -0.48
N SER A 53 22.42 -7.79 -0.21
CA SER A 53 23.05 -6.87 -1.19
C SER A 53 22.16 -6.52 -2.39
N GLU A 54 20.83 -6.63 -2.25
CA GLU A 54 19.83 -6.40 -3.31
C GLU A 54 19.20 -5.00 -3.20
N TRP A 55 19.98 -3.95 -3.44
CA TRP A 55 19.53 -2.56 -3.35
C TRP A 55 18.34 -2.20 -4.23
N GLN A 56 18.15 -2.94 -5.34
CA GLN A 56 16.99 -2.79 -6.21
C GLN A 56 15.67 -2.94 -5.43
N TYR A 57 15.60 -3.86 -4.46
CA TYR A 57 14.39 -4.09 -3.66
C TYR A 57 14.00 -2.86 -2.82
N PHE A 58 14.99 -2.12 -2.32
CA PHE A 58 14.76 -0.87 -1.59
C PHE A 58 14.37 0.27 -2.54
N TYR A 59 15.05 0.42 -3.68
CA TYR A 59 14.70 1.44 -4.67
C TYR A 59 13.29 1.28 -5.23
N TYR A 60 12.83 0.04 -5.45
CA TYR A 60 11.44 -0.19 -5.82
C TYR A 60 10.48 0.32 -4.74
N GLY A 61 10.78 0.13 -3.46
CA GLY A 61 9.99 0.69 -2.36
C GLY A 61 9.84 2.22 -2.44
N LEU A 62 10.94 2.93 -2.72
CA LEU A 62 10.93 4.38 -2.91
C LEU A 62 10.15 4.80 -4.16
N LEU A 63 10.28 4.07 -5.27
CA LEU A 63 9.51 4.31 -6.48
C LEU A 63 8.01 4.06 -6.26
N GLY A 64 7.65 3.04 -5.48
CA GLY A 64 6.27 2.76 -5.08
C GLY A 64 5.68 3.89 -4.24
N LEU A 65 6.45 4.41 -3.28
CA LEU A 65 6.08 5.58 -2.49
C LEU A 65 5.86 6.80 -3.39
N GLY A 66 6.82 7.13 -4.26
CA GLY A 66 6.73 8.29 -5.14
C GLY A 66 5.58 8.21 -6.14
N SER A 67 5.37 7.04 -6.76
CA SER A 67 4.28 6.84 -7.72
C SER A 67 2.90 6.93 -7.07
N MET A 68 2.69 6.30 -5.90
CA MET A 68 1.42 6.41 -5.18
C MET A 68 1.24 7.77 -4.52
N PHE A 69 2.31 8.48 -4.18
CA PHE A 69 2.22 9.87 -3.73
C PHE A 69 1.65 10.77 -4.84
N LEU A 70 2.18 10.66 -6.06
CA LEU A 70 1.67 11.43 -7.20
C LEU A 70 0.21 11.08 -7.51
N LEU A 71 -0.11 9.79 -7.56
CA LEU A 71 -1.47 9.33 -7.83
C LEU A 71 -2.44 9.74 -6.70
N GLY A 72 -2.08 9.49 -5.45
CA GLY A 72 -2.89 9.83 -4.29
C GLY A 72 -3.15 11.34 -4.19
N MET A 73 -2.12 12.18 -4.38
CA MET A 73 -2.30 13.63 -4.41
C MET A 73 -3.21 14.06 -5.56
N SER A 74 -3.09 13.47 -6.74
CA SER A 74 -3.99 13.75 -7.86
C SER A 74 -5.46 13.43 -7.51
N LEU A 75 -5.72 12.29 -6.87
CA LEU A 75 -7.06 11.91 -6.41
C LEU A 75 -7.60 12.82 -5.30
N PHE A 76 -6.74 13.28 -4.39
CA PHE A 76 -7.09 14.21 -3.33
C PHE A 76 -7.46 15.60 -3.88
N TYR A 77 -6.64 16.17 -4.77
CA TYR A 77 -6.90 17.49 -5.35
C TYR A 77 -8.11 17.49 -6.29
N THR A 78 -8.41 16.37 -6.95
CA THR A 78 -9.63 16.18 -7.74
C THR A 78 -10.87 15.89 -6.89
N LYS A 79 -10.73 15.84 -5.55
CA LYS A 79 -11.79 15.53 -4.58
C LYS A 79 -12.44 14.16 -4.79
N GLN A 80 -11.75 13.24 -5.46
CA GLN A 80 -12.26 11.89 -5.66
C GLN A 80 -12.14 11.06 -4.38
N TRP A 81 -11.03 11.22 -3.65
CA TRP A 81 -10.72 10.43 -2.47
C TRP A 81 -10.48 11.32 -1.24
N GLY A 82 -10.76 10.77 -0.05
CA GLY A 82 -10.47 11.44 1.21
C GLY A 82 -8.97 11.54 1.51
N GLY A 83 -8.61 12.43 2.44
CA GLY A 83 -7.22 12.58 2.89
C GLY A 83 -6.68 11.32 3.59
N GLY A 84 -7.52 10.62 4.36
CA GLY A 84 -7.16 9.36 5.02
C GLY A 84 -6.84 8.26 4.00
N ASP A 85 -7.75 8.03 3.04
CA ASP A 85 -7.60 7.02 1.98
C ASP A 85 -6.36 7.27 1.12
N THR A 86 -6.11 8.54 0.81
CA THR A 86 -4.94 8.97 0.05
C THR A 86 -3.65 8.61 0.78
N LYS A 87 -3.52 8.96 2.06
CA LYS A 87 -2.31 8.66 2.85
C LYS A 87 -2.09 7.16 3.00
N LEU A 88 -3.17 6.39 3.18
CA LEU A 88 -3.11 4.93 3.26
C LEU A 88 -2.65 4.32 1.94
N LEU A 89 -3.14 4.80 0.80
CA LEU A 89 -2.71 4.35 -0.52
C LEU A 89 -1.21 4.58 -0.75
N ILE A 90 -0.70 5.73 -0.33
CA ILE A 90 0.73 6.07 -0.40
C ILE A 90 1.56 5.06 0.41
N ALA A 91 1.12 4.75 1.62
CA ALA A 91 1.77 3.77 2.48
C ALA A 91 1.76 2.36 1.85
N LEU A 92 0.62 1.93 1.31
CA LEU A 92 0.49 0.65 0.60
C LEU A 92 1.35 0.60 -0.68
N GLY A 93 1.55 1.74 -1.35
CA GLY A 93 2.48 1.87 -2.48
C GLY A 93 3.90 1.45 -2.14
N THR A 94 4.33 1.75 -0.91
CA THR A 94 5.66 1.38 -0.41
C THR A 94 5.74 -0.11 -0.07
N VAL A 95 4.70 -0.66 0.55
CA VAL A 95 4.59 -2.09 0.88
C VAL A 95 4.59 -2.93 -0.39
N PHE A 96 3.70 -2.61 -1.33
CA PHE A 96 3.39 -3.41 -2.51
C PHE A 96 4.08 -2.94 -3.80
N ALA A 97 5.19 -2.22 -3.66
CA ALA A 97 5.99 -1.76 -4.80
C ALA A 97 6.52 -2.92 -5.66
N THR A 98 6.81 -4.05 -5.01
CA THR A 98 7.25 -5.29 -5.66
C THR A 98 6.17 -6.36 -5.51
N ARG A 99 6.07 -7.25 -6.51
CA ARG A 99 5.18 -8.41 -6.42
C ARG A 99 5.71 -9.38 -5.35
N PRO A 100 4.88 -9.84 -4.41
CA PRO A 100 5.26 -10.89 -3.48
C PRO A 100 5.65 -12.17 -4.22
N TYR A 101 6.75 -12.80 -3.80
CA TYR A 101 7.33 -13.95 -4.52
C TYR A 101 6.36 -15.13 -4.72
N PHE A 102 5.43 -15.34 -3.79
CA PHE A 102 4.46 -16.45 -3.83
C PHE A 102 3.24 -16.18 -4.72
N ILE A 103 3.09 -14.96 -5.26
CA ILE A 103 2.02 -14.64 -6.21
C ILE A 103 2.54 -14.87 -7.63
N LYS A 104 1.99 -15.86 -8.33
CA LYS A 104 2.38 -16.17 -9.71
C LYS A 104 2.15 -14.96 -10.63
N PRO A 105 3.08 -14.69 -11.56
CA PRO A 105 2.87 -13.66 -12.57
C PRO A 105 1.72 -14.09 -13.48
N GLY A 106 0.55 -13.44 -13.33
CA GLY A 106 -0.55 -13.59 -14.28
C GLY A 106 -0.39 -12.61 -15.45
N ILE A 107 -0.34 -11.32 -15.14
CA ILE A 107 -0.24 -10.22 -16.11
C ILE A 107 1.08 -9.47 -15.86
N ASN A 108 1.76 -9.03 -16.92
CA ASN A 108 2.96 -8.19 -16.87
C ASN A 108 2.63 -6.72 -16.52
N LEU A 109 1.84 -6.52 -15.46
CA LEU A 109 1.55 -5.21 -14.89
C LEU A 109 2.21 -5.08 -13.50
N PRO A 110 2.66 -3.87 -13.12
CA PRO A 110 3.12 -3.58 -11.77
C PRO A 110 2.07 -3.98 -10.73
N PHE A 111 2.50 -4.63 -9.65
CA PHE A 111 1.57 -5.19 -8.67
C PHE A 111 0.71 -4.12 -8.00
N ILE A 112 1.28 -2.95 -7.72
CA ILE A 112 0.53 -1.82 -7.17
C ILE A 112 -0.62 -1.36 -8.07
N PHE A 113 -0.43 -1.39 -9.39
CA PHE A 113 -1.48 -1.04 -10.34
C PHE A 113 -2.63 -2.05 -10.31
N ILE A 114 -2.29 -3.35 -10.21
CA ILE A 114 -3.28 -4.42 -10.04
C ILE A 114 -4.11 -4.20 -8.76
N ILE A 115 -3.46 -3.82 -7.65
CA ILE A 115 -4.16 -3.51 -6.39
C ILE A 115 -5.12 -2.33 -6.57
N VAL A 116 -4.65 -1.22 -7.16
CA VAL A 116 -5.48 -0.02 -7.35
C VAL A 116 -6.71 -0.34 -8.21
N VAL A 117 -6.52 -1.05 -9.33
CA VAL A 117 -7.62 -1.45 -10.21
C VAL A 117 -8.61 -2.37 -9.48
N ASN A 118 -8.11 -3.36 -8.75
CA ASN A 118 -8.98 -4.25 -7.97
C ASN A 118 -9.76 -3.49 -6.90
N LEU A 119 -9.13 -2.53 -6.23
CA LEU A 119 -9.79 -1.68 -5.23
C LEU A 119 -10.91 -0.85 -5.87
N MET A 120 -10.69 -0.28 -7.05
CA MET A 120 -11.74 0.45 -7.78
C MET A 120 -12.90 -0.46 -8.19
N ILE A 121 -12.61 -1.66 -8.71
CA ILE A 121 -13.65 -2.63 -9.12
C ILE A 121 -14.48 -3.07 -7.90
N ILE A 122 -13.83 -3.46 -6.80
CA ILE A 122 -14.52 -3.90 -5.58
C ILE A 122 -15.31 -2.74 -4.98
N GLY A 123 -14.75 -1.53 -4.94
CA GLY A 123 -15.45 -0.34 -4.47
C GLY A 123 -16.69 -0.02 -5.30
N ALA A 124 -16.60 -0.12 -6.63
CA ALA A 124 -17.75 0.06 -7.52
C ALA A 124 -18.84 -1.01 -7.27
N LEU A 125 -18.46 -2.29 -7.15
CA LEU A 125 -19.41 -3.35 -6.82
C LEU A 125 -20.08 -3.12 -5.46
N TYR A 126 -19.31 -2.72 -4.44
CA TYR A 126 -19.85 -2.40 -3.13
C TYR A 126 -20.86 -1.25 -3.18
N SER A 127 -20.56 -0.19 -3.96
CA SER A 127 -21.49 0.93 -4.15
C SER A 127 -22.81 0.53 -4.82
N ILE A 128 -22.81 -0.46 -5.71
CA ILE A 128 -24.04 -0.96 -6.36
C ILE A 128 -24.92 -1.71 -5.35
N VAL A 129 -24.32 -2.45 -4.42
CA VAL A 129 -25.05 -3.26 -3.43
C VAL A 129 -25.68 -2.39 -2.33
N TRP A 130 -25.03 -1.28 -1.97
CA TRP A 130 -25.45 -0.39 -0.88
C TRP A 130 -26.00 0.98 -1.35
N SER A 131 -26.25 1.15 -2.66
CA SER A 131 -27.04 2.28 -3.21
C SER A 131 -28.53 2.01 -3.12
#